data_AF-A0A6B9V8U0-F1
#
_entry.id   AF-A0A6B9V8U0-F1
#
_cell.length_a   1.000
_cell.length_b   1.000
_cell.length_c   1.000
_cell.angle_alpha   90.00
_cell.angle_beta   90.00
_cell.angle_gamma   90.00
#
_symmetry.space_group_name_H-M   'P 1'
#
loop_
_entity.id
_entity.type
_entity.pdbx_description
1 polymer ?
#
loop_
_entity_poly.entity_id
_entity_poly.type
_entity_poly.pdbx_seq_one_letter_code
_entity_poly.pdbx_strand_id
1 'polypeptide(L)'
;MTAILERRESESLWGCFCNWITSTENRLYIGCFGVLMIPTLLTATSVFIIAFIAAPSVDIDGIREPVSGSLLYGNNIISGAIIPTSAAIGLHFYPIWEAASVDEWLYNGGPYELIVLHFLLGVACYMDHRVPFYMSSADLFNAGIRHAINVGISVSRVGSAAQIKAMKQVAGKLKLELAQFAELEAFAQFASDINKATQNQLARGQRLRELLKQSQSAPLTVEEQIITIYTGTNGYLDSLEIGQVRKFLLELRAYLKTNKPQFQEIISSTKTFTGEAEALLKEAIQEQMEIFRSLYLYDLDVSYFSKKRFD
;
A
#
# COMPACT_ATOMS: atom_id res chain seq x y z
N MET A 1 -16.31 -0.92 -39.37
CA MET A 1 -17.71 -1.34 -39.19
C MET A 1 -17.71 -2.82 -38.87
N THR A 2 -17.68 -3.15 -37.59
CA THR A 2 -17.76 -4.53 -37.08
C THR A 2 -18.84 -4.51 -36.01
N ALA A 3 -19.97 -5.10 -36.41
CA ALA A 3 -21.19 -5.38 -35.68
C ALA A 3 -21.07 -5.31 -34.15
N ILE A 4 -21.40 -4.14 -33.59
CA ILE A 4 -22.04 -4.04 -32.28
C ILE A 4 -23.48 -4.51 -32.51
N LEU A 5 -23.66 -5.83 -32.60
CA LEU A 5 -24.97 -6.43 -32.41
C LEU A 5 -25.27 -6.26 -30.93
N GLU A 6 -26.03 -5.21 -30.61
CA GLU A 6 -26.79 -5.08 -29.39
C GLU A 6 -27.66 -6.34 -29.24
N ARG A 7 -27.11 -7.38 -28.62
CA ARG A 7 -27.91 -8.40 -27.95
C ARG A 7 -28.37 -7.77 -26.65
N ARG A 8 -29.39 -6.91 -26.75
CA ARG A 8 -30.21 -6.50 -25.61
C ARG A 8 -31.06 -7.71 -25.24
N GLU A 9 -30.44 -8.74 -24.65
CA GLU A 9 -31.20 -9.70 -23.88
C GLU A 9 -31.89 -8.90 -22.79
N SER A 10 -33.22 -8.95 -22.77
CA SER A 10 -33.98 -8.54 -21.60
C SER A 10 -33.53 -9.46 -20.47
N GLU A 11 -32.52 -9.04 -19.71
CA GLU A 11 -32.17 -9.72 -18.48
C GLU A 11 -33.45 -9.81 -17.67
N SER A 12 -33.84 -11.04 -17.31
CA SER A 12 -34.97 -11.25 -16.43
C SER A 12 -34.74 -10.46 -15.15
N LEU A 13 -35.80 -10.05 -14.44
CA LEU A 13 -35.64 -9.41 -13.13
C LEU A 13 -34.72 -10.22 -12.20
N TRP A 14 -34.72 -11.54 -12.36
CA TRP A 14 -33.78 -12.46 -11.73
C TRP A 14 -32.33 -12.29 -12.21
N GLY A 15 -32.10 -12.19 -13.53
CA GLY A 15 -30.78 -11.89 -14.10
C GLY A 15 -30.22 -10.54 -13.63
N CYS A 16 -31.02 -9.48 -13.64
CA CYS A 16 -30.62 -8.18 -13.11
C CYS A 16 -30.36 -8.23 -11.60
N PHE A 17 -31.16 -8.99 -10.84
CA PHE A 17 -30.94 -9.17 -9.40
C PHE A 17 -29.64 -9.94 -9.12
N CYS A 18 -29.38 -11.04 -9.85
CA CYS A 18 -28.14 -11.80 -9.74
C CYS A 18 -26.93 -10.95 -10.13
N ASN A 19 -27.00 -10.21 -11.24
CA ASN A 19 -25.94 -9.30 -11.67
C ASN A 19 -25.74 -8.15 -10.68
N TRP A 20 -26.81 -7.64 -10.09
CA TRP A 20 -26.72 -6.64 -9.05
C TRP A 20 -26.01 -7.22 -7.82
N ILE A 21 -26.42 -8.39 -7.33
CA ILE A 21 -25.91 -8.96 -6.07
C ILE A 21 -24.46 -9.48 -6.14
N THR A 22 -24.00 -9.84 -7.34
CA THR A 22 -22.60 -10.24 -7.61
C THR A 22 -21.74 -9.09 -8.14
N SER A 23 -22.33 -7.91 -8.37
CA SER A 23 -21.60 -6.72 -8.81
C SER A 23 -20.65 -6.22 -7.72
N THR A 24 -19.40 -5.98 -8.10
CA THR A 24 -18.39 -5.34 -7.24
C THR A 24 -18.66 -3.86 -6.98
N GLU A 25 -19.63 -3.26 -7.67
CA GLU A 25 -20.01 -1.85 -7.52
C GLU A 25 -21.09 -1.62 -6.45
N ASN A 26 -21.78 -2.67 -6.01
CA ASN A 26 -22.80 -2.56 -4.97
C ASN A 26 -22.20 -2.83 -3.57
N ARG A 27 -22.76 -2.20 -2.53
CA ARG A 27 -22.32 -2.38 -1.13
C ARG A 27 -22.77 -3.70 -0.50
N LEU A 28 -23.45 -4.55 -1.26
CA LEU A 28 -24.11 -5.78 -0.82
C LEU A 28 -23.50 -7.00 -1.52
N TYR A 29 -22.20 -6.93 -1.81
CA TYR A 29 -21.45 -7.96 -2.51
C TYR A 29 -21.58 -9.31 -1.80
N ILE A 30 -22.33 -10.24 -2.40
CA ILE A 30 -22.37 -11.66 -1.99
C ILE A 30 -21.14 -12.35 -2.60
N GLY A 31 -19.96 -11.93 -2.17
CA GLY A 31 -18.73 -12.73 -2.28
C GLY A 31 -18.22 -13.08 -0.89
N CYS A 32 -16.90 -13.02 -0.66
CA CYS A 32 -16.30 -13.22 0.66
C CYS A 32 -16.93 -12.33 1.76
N PHE A 33 -17.47 -11.16 1.39
CA PHE A 33 -18.18 -10.27 2.31
C PHE A 33 -19.52 -10.86 2.82
N GLY A 34 -20.44 -11.26 1.94
CA GLY A 34 -21.70 -11.86 2.38
C GLY A 34 -21.58 -13.29 2.89
N VAL A 35 -20.74 -14.10 2.24
CA VAL A 35 -20.66 -15.56 2.45
C VAL A 35 -19.68 -15.96 3.56
N LEU A 36 -18.62 -15.17 3.77
CA LEU A 36 -17.61 -15.48 4.79
C LEU A 36 -17.65 -14.48 5.95
N MET A 37 -17.59 -13.16 5.70
CA MET A 37 -17.52 -12.17 6.78
C MET A 37 -18.74 -12.21 7.71
N ILE A 38 -19.96 -12.23 7.17
CA ILE A 38 -21.16 -12.23 8.00
C ILE A 38 -21.22 -13.49 8.89
N PRO A 39 -21.08 -14.72 8.35
CA PRO A 39 -21.05 -15.92 9.20
C PRO A 39 -19.89 -15.94 10.18
N THR A 40 -18.68 -15.54 9.80
CA THR A 40 -17.52 -15.59 10.71
C THR A 40 -17.63 -14.55 11.83
N LEU A 41 -18.05 -13.33 11.54
CA LEU A 41 -18.27 -12.30 12.58
C LEU A 41 -19.45 -12.65 13.48
N LEU A 42 -20.53 -13.23 12.93
CA LEU A 42 -21.64 -13.72 13.73
C LEU A 42 -21.20 -14.87 14.65
N THR A 43 -20.40 -15.82 14.17
CA THR A 43 -19.83 -16.89 14.99
C THR A 43 -18.94 -16.32 16.09
N ALA A 44 -18.00 -15.42 15.75
CA ALA A 44 -17.13 -14.79 16.75
C ALA A 44 -17.93 -14.04 17.82
N THR A 45 -18.94 -13.26 17.41
CA THR A 45 -19.81 -12.51 18.33
C THR A 45 -20.65 -13.44 19.22
N SER A 46 -21.21 -14.50 18.64
CA SER A 46 -22.03 -15.46 19.37
C SER A 46 -21.21 -16.24 20.39
N VAL A 47 -20.03 -16.73 20.00
CA VAL A 47 -19.11 -17.43 20.90
C VAL A 47 -18.61 -16.50 22.01
N PHE A 48 -18.32 -15.23 21.69
CA PHE A 48 -17.96 -14.22 22.69
C PHE A 48 -19.07 -14.02 23.73
N ILE A 49 -20.33 -13.84 23.29
CA ILE A 49 -21.47 -13.65 24.21
C ILE A 49 -21.69 -14.90 25.08
N ILE A 50 -21.65 -16.09 24.48
CA ILE A 50 -21.84 -17.36 25.21
C ILE A 50 -20.71 -17.57 26.21
N ALA A 51 -19.45 -17.35 25.80
CA ALA A 51 -18.30 -17.46 26.70
C ALA A 51 -18.35 -16.44 27.84
N PHE A 52 -18.78 -15.21 27.55
CA PHE A 52 -18.95 -14.17 28.56
C PHE A 52 -19.98 -14.54 29.65
N ILE A 53 -21.05 -15.23 29.25
CA ILE A 53 -22.14 -15.61 30.16
C ILE A 53 -21.84 -16.92 30.89
N ALA A 54 -21.28 -17.91 30.19
CA ALA A 54 -21.31 -19.31 30.63
C ALA A 54 -19.96 -20.06 30.53
N ALA A 55 -18.84 -19.40 30.19
CA ALA A 55 -17.55 -20.10 30.14
C ALA A 55 -17.12 -20.63 31.53
N PRO A 56 -16.59 -21.86 31.59
CA PRO A 56 -15.95 -22.38 32.79
C PRO A 56 -14.66 -21.61 33.09
N SER A 57 -14.16 -21.75 34.32
CA SER A 57 -12.84 -21.22 34.69
C SER A 57 -11.72 -21.86 33.87
N VAL A 58 -10.76 -21.06 33.42
CA VAL A 58 -9.67 -21.45 32.50
C VAL A 58 -8.33 -21.44 33.25
N ASP A 59 -7.46 -22.39 32.93
CA ASP A 59 -6.08 -22.43 33.41
C ASP A 59 -5.18 -21.66 32.43
N ILE A 60 -4.72 -20.48 32.85
CA ILE A 60 -3.91 -19.57 32.01
C ILE A 60 -2.41 -19.91 32.06
N ASP A 61 -1.96 -20.51 33.16
CA ASP A 61 -0.54 -20.72 33.45
C ASP A 61 -0.10 -22.18 33.22
N GLY A 62 -1.02 -23.07 32.85
CA GLY A 62 -0.75 -24.50 32.58
C GLY A 62 -0.40 -25.31 33.84
N ILE A 63 -0.69 -24.76 35.02
CA ILE A 63 -0.38 -25.34 36.34
C ILE A 63 -1.59 -26.01 37.00
N ARG A 64 -2.71 -26.13 36.28
CA ARG A 64 -4.01 -26.68 36.71
C ARG A 64 -4.69 -25.91 37.83
N GLU A 65 -4.39 -24.62 37.97
CA GLU A 65 -5.09 -23.72 38.88
C GLU A 65 -6.08 -22.85 38.09
N PRO A 66 -7.40 -22.98 38.31
CA PRO A 66 -8.40 -22.24 37.54
C PRO A 66 -8.44 -20.76 37.91
N VAL A 67 -8.30 -19.87 36.93
CA VAL A 67 -8.53 -18.43 37.10
C VAL A 67 -10.01 -18.13 36.83
N SER A 68 -10.57 -17.20 37.63
CA SER A 68 -12.02 -16.99 37.77
C SER A 68 -12.77 -16.76 36.43
N GLY A 69 -13.93 -17.42 36.30
CA GLY A 69 -14.70 -17.55 35.06
C GLY A 69 -15.88 -16.57 34.88
N SER A 70 -16.81 -16.95 34.01
CA SER A 70 -17.91 -16.14 33.46
C SER A 70 -18.92 -15.56 34.46
N LEU A 71 -19.80 -14.66 33.99
CA LEU A 71 -20.73 -13.89 34.83
C LEU A 71 -21.66 -14.75 35.70
N LEU A 72 -22.04 -15.95 35.23
CA LEU A 72 -22.85 -16.90 36.00
C LEU A 72 -22.09 -17.61 37.14
N TYR A 73 -20.76 -17.59 37.13
CA TYR A 73 -19.90 -18.23 38.14
C TYR A 73 -19.42 -17.26 39.24
N GLY A 74 -19.96 -16.04 39.28
CA GLY A 74 -19.95 -15.21 40.48
C GLY A 74 -18.67 -14.44 40.79
N ASN A 75 -17.88 -14.00 39.80
CA ASN A 75 -16.75 -13.09 40.05
C ASN A 75 -16.57 -11.99 38.99
N ASN A 76 -16.00 -10.87 39.46
CA ASN A 76 -15.85 -9.60 38.75
C ASN A 76 -14.39 -9.37 38.29
N ILE A 77 -13.82 -10.22 37.43
CA ILE A 77 -12.59 -9.89 36.68
C ILE A 77 -12.73 -10.45 35.25
N ILE A 78 -12.86 -9.54 34.29
CA ILE A 78 -13.25 -9.75 32.88
C ILE A 78 -12.25 -10.60 32.03
N SER A 79 -11.12 -11.08 32.55
CA SER A 79 -9.90 -11.22 31.72
C SER A 79 -9.20 -12.58 31.70
N GLY A 80 -9.88 -13.71 31.94
CA GLY A 80 -9.23 -15.03 31.81
C GLY A 80 -9.45 -15.69 30.43
N ALA A 81 -10.72 -15.93 30.09
CA ALA A 81 -11.09 -16.63 28.86
C ALA A 81 -11.19 -15.73 27.61
N ILE A 82 -11.22 -14.39 27.79
CA ILE A 82 -11.53 -13.43 26.72
C ILE A 82 -10.33 -12.51 26.38
N ILE A 83 -9.45 -12.23 27.36
CA ILE A 83 -8.29 -11.35 27.18
C ILE A 83 -7.06 -12.06 27.76
N PRO A 84 -6.27 -12.79 26.97
CA PRO A 84 -5.01 -13.31 27.47
C PRO A 84 -4.09 -12.14 27.85
N THR A 85 -3.44 -12.24 29.00
CA THR A 85 -2.23 -11.46 29.25
C THR A 85 -1.18 -11.85 28.20
N SER A 86 -0.27 -10.95 27.85
CA SER A 86 0.67 -11.12 26.73
C SER A 86 1.54 -12.38 26.78
N ALA A 87 1.66 -13.04 27.94
CA ALA A 87 2.33 -14.33 28.10
C ALA A 87 1.54 -15.53 27.52
N ALA A 88 0.21 -15.43 27.44
CA ALA A 88 -0.70 -16.49 26.97
C ALA A 88 -0.89 -16.51 25.44
N ILE A 89 -0.48 -15.47 24.70
CA ILE A 89 -0.56 -15.42 23.22
C ILE A 89 0.30 -16.50 22.56
N GLY A 90 1.37 -16.95 23.23
CA GLY A 90 2.23 -18.03 22.75
C GLY A 90 1.85 -19.44 23.24
N LEU A 91 0.88 -19.57 24.16
CA LEU A 91 0.62 -20.82 24.89
C LEU A 91 -0.78 -21.44 24.65
N HIS A 92 -1.72 -20.73 24.02
CA HIS A 92 -3.12 -21.19 23.85
C HIS A 92 -3.54 -21.37 22.39
N PHE A 93 -2.69 -21.99 21.56
CA PHE A 93 -3.21 -22.68 20.37
C PHE A 93 -3.43 -24.13 20.80
N TYR A 94 -4.63 -24.45 21.28
CA TYR A 94 -5.01 -25.81 21.69
C TYR A 94 -6.11 -26.31 20.76
N PRO A 95 -5.72 -26.85 19.59
CA PRO A 95 -6.68 -27.16 18.56
C PRO A 95 -7.69 -28.20 19.03
N ILE A 96 -8.93 -28.07 18.56
CA ILE A 96 -9.99 -29.03 18.90
C ILE A 96 -9.66 -30.48 18.53
N TRP A 97 -8.75 -30.68 17.57
CA TRP A 97 -8.29 -32.01 17.16
C TRP A 97 -7.17 -32.59 18.04
N GLU A 98 -6.55 -31.80 18.91
CA GLU A 98 -5.58 -32.27 19.91
C GLU A 98 -6.24 -32.55 21.28
N ALA A 99 -7.47 -32.09 21.47
CA ALA A 99 -8.24 -32.29 22.70
C ALA A 99 -8.79 -33.72 22.80
N ALA A 100 -8.65 -34.36 23.97
CA ALA A 100 -9.25 -35.66 24.22
C ALA A 100 -10.77 -35.55 24.49
N SER A 101 -11.25 -34.37 24.88
CA SER A 101 -12.67 -34.09 25.12
C SER A 101 -13.02 -32.61 24.92
N VAL A 102 -14.32 -32.32 24.76
CA VAL A 102 -14.83 -30.94 24.69
C VAL A 102 -14.58 -30.19 26.00
N ASP A 103 -14.67 -30.87 27.15
CA ASP A 103 -14.44 -30.26 28.46
C ASP A 103 -12.97 -29.82 28.62
N GLU A 104 -12.03 -30.65 28.18
CA GLU A 104 -10.60 -30.31 28.14
C GLU A 104 -10.32 -29.13 27.19
N TRP A 105 -10.96 -29.13 26.02
CA TRP A 105 -10.82 -28.04 25.06
C TRP A 105 -11.37 -26.71 25.59
N LEU A 106 -12.53 -26.73 26.26
CA LEU A 106 -13.11 -25.57 26.92
C LEU A 106 -12.22 -25.06 28.07
N TYR A 107 -11.63 -25.97 28.83
CA TYR A 107 -10.74 -25.67 29.96
C TYR A 107 -9.41 -25.03 29.53
N ASN A 108 -8.91 -25.36 28.34
CA ASN A 108 -7.63 -24.88 27.81
C ASN A 108 -7.75 -23.64 26.91
N GLY A 109 -8.91 -22.97 26.87
CA GLY A 109 -9.10 -21.72 26.13
C GLY A 109 -9.60 -21.87 24.69
N GLY A 110 -10.18 -23.02 24.32
CA GLY A 110 -10.76 -23.25 22.99
C GLY A 110 -11.74 -22.18 22.47
N PRO A 111 -12.66 -21.62 23.30
CA PRO A 111 -13.55 -20.53 22.87
C PRO A 111 -12.80 -19.28 22.38
N TYR A 112 -11.64 -18.96 22.96
CA TYR A 112 -10.81 -17.84 22.54
C TYR A 112 -10.23 -18.04 21.14
N GLU A 113 -9.71 -19.24 20.85
CA GLU A 113 -9.23 -19.62 19.53
C GLU A 113 -10.33 -19.43 18.47
N LEU A 114 -11.55 -19.88 18.80
CA LEU A 114 -12.71 -19.76 17.90
C LEU A 114 -13.08 -18.28 17.65
N ILE A 115 -13.05 -17.43 18.68
CA ILE A 115 -13.29 -15.99 18.54
C ILE A 115 -12.21 -15.33 17.67
N VAL A 116 -10.93 -15.56 17.96
CA VAL A 116 -9.80 -14.92 17.25
C VAL A 116 -9.75 -15.34 15.79
N LEU A 117 -9.83 -16.64 15.49
CA LEU A 117 -9.75 -17.12 14.11
C LEU A 117 -10.90 -16.58 13.26
N HIS A 118 -12.13 -16.60 13.77
CA HIS A 118 -13.30 -16.14 13.03
C HIS A 118 -13.35 -14.61 12.95
N PHE A 119 -12.90 -13.90 13.98
CA PHE A 119 -12.76 -12.44 13.95
C PHE A 119 -11.70 -12.00 12.94
N LEU A 120 -10.51 -12.61 12.92
CA LEU A 120 -9.44 -12.29 11.96
C LEU A 120 -9.86 -12.63 10.53
N LEU A 121 -10.54 -13.76 10.30
CA LEU A 121 -11.10 -14.10 8.99
C LEU A 121 -12.17 -13.09 8.55
N GLY A 122 -13.04 -12.67 9.46
CA GLY A 122 -14.04 -11.62 9.20
C GLY A 122 -13.40 -10.28 8.86
N VAL A 123 -12.40 -9.85 9.64
CA VAL A 123 -11.63 -8.63 9.37
C VAL A 123 -10.89 -8.74 8.04
N ALA A 124 -10.27 -9.88 7.71
CA ALA A 124 -9.60 -10.08 6.42
C ALA A 124 -10.59 -9.98 5.24
N CYS A 125 -11.79 -10.56 5.37
CA CYS A 125 -12.86 -10.45 4.37
C CYS A 125 -13.42 -9.02 4.25
N TYR A 126 -13.46 -8.27 5.36
CA TYR A 126 -13.82 -6.85 5.36
C TYR A 126 -12.71 -5.99 4.72
N MET A 127 -11.45 -6.34 4.98
CA MET A 127 -10.30 -5.64 4.45
C MET A 127 -10.23 -5.76 2.92
N ASP A 128 -10.58 -6.91 2.35
CA ASP A 128 -10.66 -7.09 0.90
C ASP A 128 -11.66 -6.14 0.22
N HIS A 129 -12.73 -5.71 0.93
CA HIS A 129 -13.73 -4.77 0.40
C HIS A 129 -13.41 -3.29 0.64
N ARG A 130 -12.68 -2.96 1.71
CA ARG A 130 -12.44 -1.56 2.14
C ARG A 130 -10.98 -1.13 2.17
N VAL A 131 -10.05 -2.03 1.89
CA VAL A 131 -8.63 -1.67 1.88
C VAL A 131 -8.21 -1.54 0.41
N PRO A 132 -8.19 -0.31 -0.13
CA PRO A 132 -7.59 -0.01 -1.43
C PRO A 132 -6.06 -0.11 -1.38
N PHE A 133 -5.49 -1.06 -0.63
CA PHE A 133 -4.03 -1.13 -0.47
C PHE A 133 -3.34 -1.53 -1.76
N TYR A 134 -4.07 -2.23 -2.63
CA TYR A 134 -3.53 -2.67 -3.88
C TYR A 134 -4.49 -2.28 -4.99
N MET A 135 -4.33 -1.05 -5.50
CA MET A 135 -4.87 -0.72 -6.82
C MET A 135 -4.47 -1.82 -7.79
N SER A 136 -5.45 -2.45 -8.43
CA SER A 136 -5.15 -3.46 -9.44
C SER A 136 -4.37 -2.81 -10.59
N SER A 137 -3.65 -3.60 -11.40
CA SER A 137 -3.00 -3.04 -12.60
C SER A 137 -4.01 -2.34 -13.53
N ALA A 138 -5.29 -2.74 -13.52
CA ALA A 138 -6.34 -2.04 -14.26
C ALA A 138 -6.63 -0.66 -13.68
N ASP A 139 -6.77 -0.55 -12.35
CA ASP A 139 -7.02 0.73 -11.67
C ASP A 139 -5.87 1.71 -11.85
N LEU A 140 -4.62 1.23 -11.75
CA LEU A 140 -3.42 2.03 -11.99
C LEU A 140 -3.37 2.54 -13.43
N PHE A 141 -3.71 1.69 -14.40
CA PHE A 141 -3.75 2.09 -15.80
C PHE A 141 -4.81 3.17 -16.06
N ASN A 142 -6.00 3.02 -15.47
CA ASN A 142 -7.09 3.99 -15.56
C ASN A 142 -6.75 5.31 -14.86
N ALA A 143 -5.99 5.27 -13.76
CA ALA A 143 -5.45 6.44 -13.07
C ALA A 143 -4.27 7.12 -13.82
N GLY A 144 -3.94 6.66 -15.03
CA GLY A 144 -2.88 7.25 -15.86
C GLY A 144 -1.46 6.89 -15.40
N ILE A 145 -1.29 5.87 -14.56
CA ILE A 145 0.01 5.33 -14.16
C ILE A 145 0.43 4.29 -15.21
N ARG A 146 1.50 4.62 -15.96
CA ARG A 146 2.02 3.78 -17.05
C ARG A 146 3.54 3.69 -16.91
N HIS A 147 4.14 2.51 -16.70
CA HIS A 147 3.52 1.18 -16.63
C HIS A 147 2.73 0.96 -15.33
N ALA A 148 1.63 0.22 -15.43
CA ALA A 148 0.69 -0.01 -14.33
C ALA A 148 1.17 -1.12 -13.37
N ILE A 149 2.33 -0.88 -12.76
CA ILE A 149 2.97 -1.81 -11.81
C ILE A 149 2.59 -1.39 -10.38
N ASN A 150 1.95 -2.30 -9.66
CA ASN A 150 1.67 -2.10 -8.25
C ASN A 150 2.91 -2.50 -7.41
N VAL A 151 3.55 -1.50 -6.81
CA VAL A 151 4.80 -1.65 -6.05
C VAL A 151 4.61 -2.44 -4.74
N GLY A 152 3.40 -2.45 -4.18
CA GLY A 152 3.06 -3.18 -2.96
C GLY A 152 3.00 -4.70 -3.16
N ILE A 153 2.39 -5.17 -4.25
CA ILE A 153 2.31 -6.61 -4.57
C ILE A 153 3.49 -7.11 -5.41
N SER A 154 4.14 -6.22 -6.18
CA SER A 154 5.20 -6.61 -7.10
C SER A 154 6.48 -6.92 -6.34
N VAL A 155 6.78 -8.22 -6.23
CA VAL A 155 8.00 -8.72 -5.59
C VAL A 155 8.88 -9.48 -6.59
N SER A 156 10.19 -9.26 -6.50
CA SER A 156 11.17 -10.08 -7.22
C SER A 156 11.76 -11.11 -6.27
N ARG A 157 11.73 -12.38 -6.67
CA ARG A 157 12.35 -13.49 -5.91
C ARG A 157 13.88 -13.39 -5.85
N VAL A 158 14.50 -12.78 -6.86
CA VAL A 158 15.96 -12.54 -6.91
C VAL A 158 16.33 -11.25 -6.19
N GLY A 159 15.43 -10.26 -6.20
CA GLY A 159 15.57 -9.01 -5.47
C GLY A 159 16.82 -8.23 -5.88
N SER A 160 17.56 -7.72 -4.88
CA SER A 160 18.73 -6.86 -5.10
C SER A 160 19.94 -7.56 -5.73
N ALA A 161 19.95 -8.90 -5.79
CA ALA A 161 21.05 -9.66 -6.40
C ALA A 161 21.10 -9.51 -7.94
N ALA A 162 19.97 -9.17 -8.56
CA ALA A 162 19.88 -8.92 -10.01
C ALA A 162 20.30 -7.50 -10.42
N GLN A 163 20.59 -6.62 -9.45
CA GLN A 163 20.86 -5.20 -9.70
C GLN A 163 22.36 -4.90 -9.61
N ILE A 164 22.83 -3.95 -10.43
CA ILE A 164 24.17 -3.38 -10.24
C ILE A 164 24.23 -2.63 -8.90
N LYS A 165 25.42 -2.55 -8.31
CA LYS A 165 25.61 -1.95 -6.97
C LYS A 165 25.11 -0.51 -6.90
N ALA A 166 25.33 0.29 -7.96
CA ALA A 166 24.82 1.65 -8.06
C ALA A 166 23.28 1.72 -7.96
N MET A 167 22.57 0.87 -8.70
CA MET A 167 21.10 0.82 -8.68
C MET A 167 20.59 0.37 -7.29
N LYS A 168 21.24 -0.61 -6.67
CA LYS A 168 20.88 -1.07 -5.33
C LYS A 168 20.97 0.05 -4.28
N GLN A 169 22.00 0.89 -4.36
CA GLN A 169 22.20 2.02 -3.43
C GLN A 169 21.07 3.06 -3.53
N VAL A 170 20.57 3.34 -4.73
CA VAL A 170 19.53 4.37 -4.93
C VAL A 170 18.10 3.81 -4.80
N ALA A 171 17.83 2.62 -5.33
CA ALA A 171 16.48 2.04 -5.39
C ALA A 171 15.99 1.48 -4.04
N GLY A 172 16.90 1.15 -3.11
CA GLY A 172 16.52 0.66 -1.79
C GLY A 172 15.63 1.64 -1.02
N LYS A 173 15.97 2.93 -1.08
CA LYS A 173 15.20 4.01 -0.44
C LYS A 173 13.83 4.21 -1.12
N LEU A 174 13.79 4.13 -2.45
CA LEU A 174 12.58 4.32 -3.24
C LEU A 174 11.45 3.35 -2.85
N LYS A 175 11.76 2.05 -2.69
CA LYS A 175 10.75 1.05 -2.34
C LYS A 175 10.11 1.35 -0.98
N LEU A 176 10.92 1.75 0.00
CA LEU A 176 10.45 2.09 1.35
C LEU A 176 9.57 3.33 1.32
N GLU A 177 9.97 4.39 0.61
CA GLU A 177 9.19 5.62 0.50
C GLU A 177 7.85 5.41 -0.22
N LEU A 178 7.80 4.57 -1.26
CA LEU A 178 6.56 4.25 -1.97
C LEU A 178 5.60 3.38 -1.14
N ALA A 179 6.14 2.45 -0.33
CA ALA A 179 5.34 1.65 0.57
C ALA A 179 4.69 2.53 1.66
N GLN A 180 5.50 3.38 2.31
CA GLN A 180 5.01 4.36 3.29
C GLN A 180 4.00 5.32 2.66
N PHE A 181 4.23 5.77 1.43
CA PHE A 181 3.27 6.61 0.72
C PHE A 181 1.93 5.91 0.50
N ALA A 182 1.92 4.65 0.08
CA ALA A 182 0.67 3.89 -0.11
C ALA A 182 -0.12 3.75 1.21
N GLU A 183 0.58 3.50 2.33
CA GLU A 183 -0.04 3.45 3.67
C GLU A 183 -0.65 4.81 4.05
N LEU A 184 0.10 5.89 3.87
CA LEU A 184 -0.34 7.23 4.22
C LEU A 184 -1.47 7.73 3.32
N GLU A 185 -1.45 7.39 2.03
CA GLU A 185 -2.50 7.76 1.09
C GLU A 185 -3.84 7.09 1.45
N ALA A 186 -3.79 5.80 1.84
CA ALA A 186 -4.98 5.10 2.33
C ALA A 186 -5.50 5.73 3.64
N PHE A 187 -4.61 6.08 4.58
CA PHE A 187 -4.99 6.74 5.83
C PHE A 187 -5.58 8.15 5.60
N ALA A 188 -5.01 8.91 4.66
CA ALA A 188 -5.43 10.26 4.33
C ALA A 188 -6.87 10.33 3.80
N GLN A 189 -7.42 9.24 3.26
CA GLN A 189 -8.82 9.18 2.82
C GLN A 189 -9.83 9.24 3.99
N PHE A 190 -9.40 8.90 5.20
CA PHE A 190 -10.26 8.82 6.39
C PHE A 190 -9.96 9.92 7.42
N ALA A 191 -8.83 10.62 7.27
CA ALA A 191 -8.41 11.67 8.20
C ALA A 191 -8.96 13.04 7.77
N SER A 192 -9.59 13.76 8.69
CA SER A 192 -10.02 15.15 8.46
C SER A 192 -8.85 16.13 8.50
N ASP A 193 -7.89 15.88 9.39
CA ASP A 193 -6.71 16.73 9.60
C ASP A 193 -5.43 15.90 9.50
N ILE A 194 -4.52 16.36 8.65
CA ILE A 194 -3.23 15.72 8.40
C ILE A 194 -2.13 16.72 8.77
N ASN A 195 -1.16 16.30 9.58
CA ASN A 195 -0.06 17.17 9.99
C ASN A 195 0.86 17.51 8.79
N LYS A 196 1.65 18.58 8.90
CA LYS A 196 2.54 19.06 7.82
C LYS A 196 3.58 18.03 7.37
N ALA A 197 4.07 17.19 8.29
CA ALA A 197 5.04 16.16 7.96
C ALA A 197 4.45 15.10 7.02
N THR A 198 3.23 14.63 7.32
CA THR A 198 2.49 13.68 6.50
C THR A 198 2.07 14.31 5.16
N GLN A 199 1.68 15.59 5.15
CA GLN A 199 1.42 16.30 3.88
C GLN A 199 2.66 16.32 2.97
N ASN A 200 3.85 16.59 3.52
CA ASN A 200 5.09 16.58 2.76
C ASN A 200 5.42 15.16 2.25
N GLN A 201 5.21 14.13 3.07
CA GLN A 201 5.40 12.74 2.65
C GLN A 201 4.44 12.32 1.53
N LEU A 202 3.17 12.70 1.62
CA LEU A 202 2.17 12.47 0.57
C LEU A 202 2.58 13.19 -0.72
N ALA A 203 2.96 14.46 -0.61
CA ALA A 203 3.38 15.27 -1.76
C ALA A 203 4.65 14.71 -2.42
N ARG A 204 5.61 14.19 -1.64
CA ARG A 204 6.78 13.50 -2.19
C ARG A 204 6.37 12.20 -2.87
N GLY A 205 5.56 11.38 -2.21
CA GLY A 205 5.07 10.11 -2.76
C GLY A 205 4.34 10.26 -4.09
N GLN A 206 3.54 11.31 -4.25
CA GLN A 206 2.91 11.66 -5.53
C GLN A 206 3.93 11.93 -6.64
N ARG A 207 5.00 12.68 -6.34
CA ARG A 207 6.11 12.92 -7.28
C ARG A 207 6.91 11.65 -7.57
N LEU A 208 7.10 10.79 -6.58
CA LEU A 208 7.72 9.47 -6.76
C LEU A 208 6.88 8.54 -7.64
N ARG A 209 5.55 8.64 -7.63
CA ARG A 209 4.71 7.94 -8.62
C ARG A 209 4.84 8.56 -10.00
N GLU A 210 4.90 9.88 -10.10
CA GLU A 210 5.02 10.57 -11.39
C GLU A 210 6.36 10.26 -12.09
N LEU A 211 7.48 10.22 -11.36
CA LEU A 211 8.80 9.92 -11.95
C LEU A 211 8.92 8.50 -12.50
N LEU A 212 8.11 7.56 -11.99
CA LEU A 212 8.09 6.17 -12.47
C LEU A 212 7.26 6.00 -13.75
N LYS A 213 6.55 7.05 -14.19
CA LYS A 213 5.82 7.01 -15.45
C LYS A 213 6.80 7.07 -16.63
N GLN A 214 6.60 6.17 -17.58
CA GLN A 214 7.46 6.04 -18.75
C GLN A 214 6.62 5.89 -20.02
N SER A 215 7.03 6.58 -21.08
CA SER A 215 6.44 6.39 -22.41
C SER A 215 6.72 4.99 -22.94
N GLN A 216 5.78 4.47 -23.73
CA GLN A 216 6.00 3.26 -24.50
C GLN A 216 7.19 3.45 -25.48
N SER A 217 7.98 2.40 -25.66
CA SER A 217 9.11 2.37 -26.61
C SER A 217 10.24 3.37 -26.35
N ALA A 218 10.32 3.94 -25.15
CA ALA A 218 11.40 4.84 -24.74
C ALA A 218 12.16 4.26 -23.54
N PRO A 219 12.88 3.13 -23.69
CA PRO A 219 13.64 2.53 -22.60
C PRO A 219 14.74 3.47 -22.10
N LEU A 220 14.93 3.52 -20.79
CA LEU A 220 15.97 4.34 -20.15
C LEU A 220 17.19 3.50 -19.87
N THR A 221 18.38 4.07 -20.07
CA THR A 221 19.62 3.39 -19.67
C THR A 221 19.72 3.32 -18.14
N VAL A 222 20.58 2.45 -17.61
CA VAL A 222 20.68 2.26 -16.16
C VAL A 222 21.15 3.53 -15.45
N GLU A 223 22.03 4.29 -16.11
CA GLU A 223 22.54 5.58 -15.63
C GLU A 223 21.40 6.60 -15.53
N GLU A 224 20.55 6.69 -16.57
CA GLU A 224 19.38 7.57 -16.59
C GLU A 224 18.33 7.20 -15.52
N GLN A 225 18.15 5.90 -15.27
CA GLN A 225 17.30 5.42 -14.19
C GLN A 225 17.85 5.83 -12.82
N ILE A 226 19.16 5.68 -12.60
CA ILE A 226 19.83 6.09 -11.35
C ILE A 226 19.65 7.59 -11.10
N ILE A 227 19.87 8.43 -12.13
CA ILE A 227 19.65 9.89 -12.06
C ILE A 227 18.22 10.18 -11.61
N THR A 228 17.25 9.55 -12.24
CA THR A 228 15.82 9.77 -11.98
C THR A 228 15.43 9.39 -10.55
N ILE A 229 15.87 8.21 -10.09
CA ILE A 229 15.54 7.69 -8.75
C ILE A 229 16.25 8.52 -7.67
N TYR A 230 17.53 8.83 -7.85
CA TYR A 230 18.30 9.62 -6.88
C TYR A 230 17.72 11.02 -6.71
N THR A 231 17.30 11.66 -7.80
CA THR A 231 16.72 13.01 -7.78
C THR A 231 15.40 13.04 -6.98
N GLY A 232 14.54 12.02 -7.16
CA GLY A 232 13.27 11.92 -6.45
C GLY A 232 13.43 11.58 -4.97
N THR A 233 14.19 10.54 -4.65
CA THR A 233 14.31 10.02 -3.28
C THR A 233 15.05 10.96 -2.32
N ASN A 234 15.83 11.92 -2.84
CA ASN A 234 16.49 12.94 -2.02
C ASN A 234 15.72 14.26 -1.91
N GLY A 235 14.49 14.32 -2.45
CA GLY A 235 13.61 15.47 -2.27
C GLY A 235 13.95 16.69 -3.14
N TYR A 236 14.84 16.56 -4.13
CA TYR A 236 15.15 17.68 -5.05
C TYR A 236 13.94 18.10 -5.88
N LEU A 237 12.97 17.18 -6.07
CA LEU A 237 11.72 17.44 -6.79
C LEU A 237 10.63 18.07 -5.91
N ASP A 238 10.82 18.19 -4.59
CA ASP A 238 9.77 18.62 -3.65
C ASP A 238 9.30 20.06 -3.92
N SER A 239 10.17 20.89 -4.51
CA SER A 239 9.85 22.27 -4.90
C SER A 239 9.06 22.41 -6.21
N LEU A 240 8.98 21.35 -7.02
CA LEU A 240 8.32 21.37 -8.32
C LEU A 240 6.85 20.97 -8.20
N GLU A 241 6.00 21.49 -9.07
CA GLU A 241 4.65 20.98 -9.22
C GLU A 241 4.67 19.61 -9.92
N ILE A 242 3.68 18.76 -9.63
CA ILE A 242 3.62 17.37 -10.16
C ILE A 242 3.70 17.36 -11.69
N GLY A 243 3.00 18.26 -12.38
CA GLY A 243 3.02 18.34 -13.84
C GLY A 243 4.38 18.72 -14.44
N GLN A 244 5.27 19.35 -13.66
CA GLN A 244 6.59 19.78 -14.11
C GLN A 244 7.66 18.69 -13.94
N VAL A 245 7.45 17.72 -13.04
CA VAL A 245 8.42 16.67 -12.69
C VAL A 245 8.94 15.94 -13.92
N ARG A 246 8.04 15.51 -14.80
CA ARG A 246 8.42 14.74 -15.98
C ARG A 246 9.24 15.54 -16.99
N LYS A 247 8.90 16.81 -17.19
CA LYS A 247 9.63 17.71 -18.08
C LYS A 247 11.03 17.98 -17.53
N PHE A 248 11.12 18.31 -16.25
CA PHE A 248 12.40 18.49 -15.56
C PHE A 248 13.32 17.27 -15.69
N LEU A 249 12.79 16.05 -15.48
CA LEU A 249 13.59 14.81 -15.60
C LEU A 249 14.07 14.53 -17.03
N LEU A 250 13.30 14.89 -18.05
CA LEU A 250 13.75 14.80 -19.45
C LEU A 250 14.93 15.74 -19.70
N GLU A 251 14.80 17.00 -19.27
CA GLU A 251 15.84 18.00 -19.47
C GLU A 251 17.10 17.72 -18.64
N LEU A 252 16.96 17.25 -17.39
CA LEU A 252 18.08 16.86 -16.54
C LEU A 252 18.93 15.74 -17.15
N ARG A 253 18.28 14.73 -17.73
CA ARG A 253 18.99 13.64 -18.41
C ARG A 253 19.74 14.13 -19.66
N ALA A 254 19.11 15.01 -20.44
CA ALA A 254 19.76 15.64 -21.59
C ALA A 254 20.96 16.50 -21.15
N TYR A 255 20.78 17.32 -20.10
CA TYR A 255 21.83 18.17 -19.53
C TYR A 255 23.05 17.36 -19.08
N LEU A 256 22.84 16.27 -18.32
CA LEU A 256 23.93 15.41 -17.86
C LEU A 256 24.68 14.76 -19.03
N LYS A 257 23.95 14.33 -20.06
CA LYS A 257 24.56 13.72 -21.25
C LYS A 257 25.47 14.69 -22.01
N THR A 258 25.12 15.97 -22.04
CA THR A 258 25.89 17.01 -22.77
C THR A 258 26.99 17.62 -21.92
N ASN A 259 26.71 17.98 -20.66
CA ASN A 259 27.61 18.80 -19.84
C ASN A 259 28.48 17.98 -18.89
N LYS A 260 28.03 16.80 -18.45
CA LYS A 260 28.75 15.95 -17.48
C LYS A 260 28.77 14.48 -17.93
N PRO A 261 29.31 14.17 -19.13
CA PRO A 261 29.37 12.79 -19.64
C PRO A 261 30.17 11.84 -18.74
N GLN A 262 31.12 12.39 -17.97
CA GLN A 262 31.91 11.67 -16.95
C GLN A 262 31.04 10.88 -15.97
N PHE A 263 29.84 11.37 -15.64
CA PHE A 263 28.91 10.63 -14.78
C PHE A 263 28.56 9.26 -15.36
N GLN A 264 28.26 9.20 -16.66
CA GLN A 264 27.90 7.95 -17.34
C GLN A 264 29.10 7.01 -17.39
N GLU A 265 30.29 7.53 -17.67
CA GLU A 265 31.54 6.76 -17.72
C GLU A 265 31.88 6.11 -16.37
N ILE A 266 31.73 6.86 -15.27
CA ILE A 266 31.96 6.34 -13.91
C ILE A 266 30.99 5.20 -13.59
N ILE A 267 29.70 5.35 -13.91
CA ILE A 267 28.70 4.32 -13.61
C ILE A 267 28.90 3.09 -14.49
N SER A 268 29.22 3.26 -15.77
CA SER A 268 29.44 2.12 -16.68
C SER A 268 30.69 1.32 -16.32
N SER A 269 31.76 1.99 -15.87
CA SER A 269 33.04 1.35 -15.53
C SER A 269 33.03 0.74 -14.14
N THR A 270 32.63 1.51 -13.12
CA THR A 270 32.72 1.07 -11.72
C THR A 270 31.51 0.23 -11.31
N LYS A 271 30.36 0.38 -11.98
CA LYS A 271 29.05 -0.19 -11.59
C LYS A 271 28.61 0.21 -10.17
N THR A 272 29.24 1.24 -9.60
CA THR A 272 29.00 1.73 -8.23
C THR A 272 28.67 3.21 -8.24
N PHE A 273 27.80 3.64 -7.33
CA PHE A 273 27.52 5.06 -7.13
C PHE A 273 28.57 5.63 -6.17
N THR A 274 29.66 6.15 -6.73
CA THR A 274 30.79 6.72 -5.97
C THR A 274 30.46 8.13 -5.48
N GLY A 275 31.22 8.63 -4.49
CA GLY A 275 31.05 10.01 -4.00
C GLY A 275 31.31 11.07 -5.08
N GLU A 276 32.18 10.79 -6.04
CA GLU A 276 32.43 11.65 -7.20
C GLU A 276 31.21 11.71 -8.14
N ALA A 277 30.63 10.54 -8.48
CA ALA A 277 29.40 10.49 -9.28
C ALA A 277 28.23 11.20 -8.58
N GLU A 278 28.14 11.08 -7.25
CA GLU A 278 27.15 11.77 -6.45
C GLU A 278 27.35 13.30 -6.48
N ALA A 279 28.60 13.78 -6.36
CA ALA A 279 28.90 15.21 -6.42
C ALA A 279 28.55 15.82 -7.79
N LEU A 280 28.95 15.15 -8.88
CA LEU A 280 28.60 15.57 -10.25
C LEU A 280 27.08 15.63 -10.46
N LEU A 281 26.36 14.63 -9.94
CA LEU A 281 24.90 14.59 -10.05
C LEU A 281 24.24 15.72 -9.24
N LYS A 282 24.70 15.99 -8.01
CA LYS A 282 24.17 17.08 -7.17
C LYS A 282 24.34 18.43 -7.85
N GLU A 283 25.53 18.69 -8.37
CA GLU A 283 25.85 19.94 -9.07
C GLU A 283 24.98 20.08 -10.34
N ALA A 284 24.83 19.01 -11.13
CA ALA A 284 23.95 19.03 -12.30
C ALA A 284 22.48 19.29 -11.96
N ILE A 285 21.99 18.72 -10.85
CA ILE A 285 20.62 18.94 -10.38
C ILE A 285 20.43 20.41 -10.00
N GLN A 286 21.39 21.02 -9.30
CA GLN A 286 21.33 22.42 -8.90
C GLN A 286 21.32 23.35 -10.12
N GLU A 287 22.30 23.21 -11.01
CA GLU A 287 22.40 24.01 -12.25
C GLU A 287 21.12 23.88 -13.09
N GLN A 288 20.65 22.65 -13.32
CA GLN A 288 19.46 22.43 -14.12
C GLN A 288 18.20 22.95 -13.43
N MET A 289 18.11 22.90 -12.11
CA MET A 289 16.97 23.46 -11.36
C MET A 289 16.90 24.99 -11.51
N GLU A 290 18.06 25.67 -11.48
CA GLU A 290 18.12 27.12 -11.71
C GLU A 290 17.71 27.47 -13.14
N ILE A 291 18.23 26.75 -14.13
CA ILE A 291 17.85 26.91 -15.54
C ILE A 291 16.34 26.69 -15.71
N PHE A 292 15.82 25.58 -15.18
CA PHE A 292 14.40 25.22 -15.30
C PHE A 292 13.49 26.30 -14.69
N ARG A 293 13.84 26.82 -13.50
CA ARG A 293 13.08 27.89 -12.85
C ARG A 293 13.13 29.19 -13.64
N SER A 294 14.29 29.55 -14.20
CA SER A 294 14.42 30.78 -14.99
C SER A 294 13.53 30.74 -16.23
N LEU A 295 13.51 29.61 -16.96
CA LEU A 295 12.66 29.41 -18.13
C LEU A 295 11.17 29.41 -17.79
N TYR A 296 10.77 28.80 -16.67
CA TYR A 296 9.37 28.75 -16.25
C TYR A 296 8.82 30.07 -15.72
N LEU A 297 9.65 30.90 -15.10
CA LEU A 297 9.26 32.25 -14.69
C LEU A 297 8.97 33.14 -15.91
N TYR A 298 9.76 33.00 -16.99
CA TYR A 298 9.50 33.67 -18.26
C TYR A 298 8.18 33.21 -18.92
N ASP A 299 7.87 31.91 -18.90
CA ASP A 299 6.61 31.38 -19.46
C ASP A 299 5.36 31.88 -18.69
N LEU A 300 5.46 32.06 -17.36
CA LEU A 300 4.40 32.63 -16.54
C LEU A 300 4.14 34.10 -16.86
N ASP A 301 5.19 34.91 -17.06
CA ASP A 301 5.06 36.31 -17.44
C ASP A 301 4.45 36.46 -18.85
N VAL A 302 4.89 35.67 -19.83
CA VAL A 302 4.34 35.72 -21.20
C VAL A 302 2.87 35.29 -21.24
N SER A 303 2.49 34.26 -20.48
CA SER A 303 1.09 33.84 -20.32
C SER A 303 0.21 34.94 -19.70
N TYR A 304 0.72 35.62 -18.66
CA TYR A 304 0.03 36.71 -17.98
C TYR A 304 -0.16 37.93 -18.89
N PHE A 305 0.85 38.28 -19.69
CA PHE A 305 0.77 39.37 -20.67
C PHE A 305 -0.09 39.03 -21.91
N SER A 306 -0.14 37.76 -22.32
CA SER A 306 -1.00 37.31 -23.42
C SER A 306 -2.48 37.40 -23.05
N LYS A 307 -2.85 37.01 -21.82
CA LYS A 307 -4.23 37.12 -21.32
C LYS A 307 -4.71 38.57 -21.20
N LYS A 308 -3.83 39.50 -20.78
CA LYS A 308 -4.15 40.93 -20.66
C LYS A 308 -4.26 41.69 -21.98
N ARG A 309 -3.95 41.07 -23.12
CA ARG A 309 -4.01 41.71 -24.45
C ARG A 309 -5.32 41.45 -25.18
N PHE A 310 -6.21 40.63 -24.61
CA PHE A 310 -7.50 40.24 -25.19
C PHE A 310 -8.71 40.56 -24.29
N ASP A 311 -8.50 41.31 -23.20
CA ASP A 311 -9.54 41.99 -22.42
C ASP A 311 -9.45 43.50 -22.67
#